data_AF-A0A3S4XSH7-F1
#
_entry.id   AF-A0A3S4XSH7-F1
#
_cell.length_a   1.000
_cell.length_b   1.000
_cell.length_c   1.000
_cell.angle_alpha   90.00
_cell.angle_beta   90.00
_cell.angle_gamma   90.00
#
_symmetry.space_group_name_H-M   'P 1'
#
loop_
_entity.id
_entity.type
_entity.pdbx_description
1 polymer ?
#
loop_
_entity_poly.entity_id
_entity_poly.type
_entity_poly.pdbx_seq_one_letter_code
_entity_poly.pdbx_strand_id
1 'polypeptide(L)'
;MVDAITQNVYFTPETIKRLADRHRGIGFDQLLIVEPPYDPDLDFHYRIFNADGSEVSQCGNGARCFARFVTLKGLTNKKIFQLARKKAK
;
A
#
# COMPACT_ATOMS: atom_id res chain seq x y z
N MET A 1 4.52 -5.06 0.79
CA MET A 1 4.16 -3.85 0.03
C MET A 1 4.16 -4.22 -1.44
N VAL A 2 3.17 -3.76 -2.19
CA VAL A 2 2.97 -4.10 -3.60
C VAL A 2 2.97 -2.81 -4.43
N ASP A 3 3.68 -2.85 -5.56
CA ASP A 3 3.69 -1.79 -6.56
C ASP A 3 2.54 -2.03 -7.55
N ALA A 4 1.51 -1.18 -7.46
CA ALA A 4 0.38 -1.15 -8.39
C ALA A 4 0.45 0.06 -9.34
N ILE A 5 1.60 0.74 -9.42
CA ILE A 5 1.88 1.77 -10.43
C ILE A 5 2.35 1.11 -11.71
N THR A 6 3.31 0.18 -11.58
CA THR A 6 3.89 -0.53 -12.73
C THR A 6 3.18 -1.83 -13.05
N GLN A 7 2.32 -2.30 -12.15
CA GLN A 7 1.60 -3.57 -12.28
C GLN A 7 0.11 -3.33 -12.11
N ASN A 8 -0.70 -3.94 -12.99
CA ASN A 8 -2.15 -3.93 -12.81
C ASN A 8 -2.54 -5.06 -11.85
N VAL A 9 -2.61 -4.75 -10.56
CA VAL A 9 -2.90 -5.71 -9.49
C VAL A 9 -4.16 -5.32 -8.73
N TYR A 10 -5.00 -6.31 -8.47
CA TYR A 10 -6.22 -6.15 -7.68
C TYR A 10 -6.33 -7.32 -6.70
N PHE A 11 -6.72 -7.04 -5.46
CA PHE A 11 -6.88 -8.04 -4.41
C PHE A 11 -8.29 -7.97 -3.85
N THR A 12 -8.98 -9.12 -3.83
CA THR A 12 -10.23 -9.27 -3.06
C THR A 12 -9.91 -9.45 -1.57
N PRO A 13 -10.84 -9.12 -0.66
CA PRO A 13 -10.66 -9.38 0.77
C PRO A 13 -10.30 -10.85 1.09
N GLU A 14 -10.88 -11.81 0.39
CA GLU A 14 -10.60 -13.24 0.55
C GLU A 14 -9.17 -13.59 0.13
N THR A 15 -8.69 -12.96 -0.95
CA THR A 15 -7.30 -13.13 -1.40
C THR A 15 -6.33 -12.58 -0.36
N ILE A 16 -6.62 -11.41 0.20
CA ILE A 16 -5.80 -10.79 1.26
C ILE A 16 -5.76 -11.69 2.48
N LYS A 17 -6.91 -12.19 2.95
CA LYS A 17 -6.98 -13.15 4.08
C LYS A 17 -6.13 -14.38 3.84
N ARG A 18 -6.22 -14.97 2.64
CA ARG A 18 -5.44 -16.16 2.28
C ARG A 18 -3.94 -15.89 2.25
N LEU A 19 -3.51 -14.74 1.73
CA LEU A 19 -2.10 -14.35 1.71
C LEU A 19 -1.56 -13.97 3.09
N ALA A 20 -2.43 -13.48 3.98
CA ALA A 20 -2.08 -13.06 5.34
C ALA A 20 -1.84 -14.25 6.30
N ASP A 21 -2.37 -15.43 5.99
CA ASP A 21 -2.13 -16.66 6.77
C ASP A 21 -0.61 -16.93 6.88
N ARG A 22 -0.10 -17.02 8.11
CA ARG A 22 1.34 -17.18 8.38
C ARG A 22 1.87 -18.60 8.15
N HIS A 23 0.97 -19.59 8.01
CA HIS A 23 1.32 -20.98 7.79
C HIS A 23 1.15 -21.39 6.32
N ARG A 24 0.16 -20.81 5.63
CA ARG A 24 -0.21 -21.18 4.26
C ARG A 24 0.00 -20.08 3.23
N GLY A 25 0.19 -18.85 3.67
CA GLY A 25 0.39 -17.67 2.83
C GLY A 25 1.77 -17.05 3.00
N ILE A 26 1.86 -15.77 2.68
CA ILE A 26 3.08 -14.96 2.86
C ILE A 26 3.27 -14.62 4.34
N GLY A 27 2.17 -14.40 5.06
CA GLY A 27 2.19 -14.00 6.46
C GLY A 27 2.47 -12.50 6.64
N PHE A 28 1.44 -11.72 6.95
CA PHE A 28 1.59 -10.29 7.25
C PHE A 28 0.46 -9.80 8.17
N ASP A 29 0.72 -8.74 8.91
CA ASP A 29 -0.33 -8.04 9.66
C ASP A 29 -1.12 -7.10 8.75
N GLN A 30 -0.42 -6.43 7.83
CA GLN A 30 -1.00 -5.48 6.88
C GLN A 30 -0.40 -5.60 5.48
N LEU A 31 -1.26 -5.56 4.47
CA LEU A 31 -0.90 -5.40 3.07
C LEU A 31 -0.95 -3.91 2.70
N LEU A 32 0.15 -3.43 2.14
CA LEU A 32 0.34 -2.04 1.72
C LEU A 32 0.42 -2.01 0.19
N ILE A 33 -0.45 -1.24 -0.46
CA ILE A 33 -0.48 -1.09 -1.92
C ILE A 33 -0.14 0.35 -2.30
N VAL A 34 0.80 0.50 -3.22
CA VAL A 34 1.20 1.78 -3.82
C VAL A 34 0.51 1.90 -5.17
N GLU A 35 -0.41 2.86 -5.30
CA GLU A 35 -1.20 3.11 -6.50
C GLU A 35 -0.82 4.47 -7.12
N PRO A 36 -1.09 4.67 -8.42
CA PRO A 36 -1.01 5.99 -9.02
C PRO A 36 -1.97 6.96 -8.29
N PRO A 37 -1.61 8.25 -8.21
CA PRO A 37 -2.43 9.24 -7.53
C PRO A 37 -3.76 9.43 -8.29
N TYR A 38 -4.86 9.58 -7.56
CA TYR A 38 -6.15 9.96 -8.14
C TYR A 38 -6.27 11.48 -8.37
N ASP A 39 -5.44 12.26 -7.67
CA ASP A 39 -5.33 13.71 -7.79
C ASP A 39 -3.97 14.02 -8.44
N PRO A 40 -3.92 14.75 -9.58
CA PRO A 40 -2.67 15.06 -10.27
C PRO A 40 -1.67 15.87 -9.45
N ASP A 41 -2.10 16.55 -8.37
CA ASP A 41 -1.22 17.32 -7.49
C ASP A 41 -0.48 16.46 -6.46
N LEU A 42 -0.78 15.16 -6.40
CA LEU A 42 -0.16 14.20 -5.48
C LEU A 42 0.77 13.25 -6.21
N ASP A 43 1.78 12.73 -5.51
CA ASP A 43 2.75 11.82 -6.12
C ASP A 43 2.26 10.37 -6.10
N PHE A 44 1.52 9.98 -5.05
CA PHE A 44 1.08 8.60 -4.85
C PHE A 44 -0.28 8.51 -4.16
N HIS A 45 -1.01 7.45 -4.46
CA HIS A 45 -2.09 6.96 -3.62
C HIS A 45 -1.63 5.72 -2.84
N TYR A 46 -2.02 5.63 -1.58
CA TYR A 46 -1.60 4.55 -0.71
C TYR A 46 -2.78 3.94 0.04
N ARG A 47 -2.91 2.61 -0.08
CA ARG A 47 -3.97 1.81 0.52
C ARG A 47 -3.40 0.79 1.49
N ILE A 48 -4.13 0.55 2.57
CA ILE A 48 -3.76 -0.36 3.65
C ILE A 48 -4.88 -1.34 3.86
N PHE A 49 -4.55 -2.62 3.88
CA PHE A 49 -5.47 -3.68 4.25
C PHE A 49 -4.94 -4.43 5.44
N ASN A 50 -5.80 -4.70 6.41
CA ASN A 50 -5.48 -5.62 7.49
C ASN A 50 -5.46 -7.07 6.97
N ALA A 51 -4.92 -7.98 7.79
CA ALA A 51 -4.94 -9.41 7.53
C ALA A 51 -6.35 -9.99 7.30
N ASP A 52 -7.39 -9.36 7.84
CA ASP A 52 -8.79 -9.73 7.60
C ASP A 52 -9.36 -9.17 6.28
N GLY A 53 -8.56 -8.53 5.44
CA GLY A 53 -8.98 -7.93 4.18
C GLY A 53 -9.74 -6.60 4.31
N SER A 54 -9.96 -6.08 5.52
CA SER A 54 -10.56 -4.77 5.73
C SER A 54 -9.57 -3.65 5.36
N GLU A 55 -10.05 -2.62 4.68
CA GLU A 55 -9.24 -1.46 4.31
C GLU A 55 -9.26 -0.40 5.42
N VAL A 56 -8.09 0.08 5.80
CA VAL A 56 -7.91 1.11 6.85
C VAL A 56 -7.15 2.33 6.33
N SER A 57 -7.37 3.48 6.95
CA SER A 57 -6.78 4.76 6.55
C SER A 57 -5.41 5.05 7.16
N GLN A 58 -5.02 4.33 8.22
CA GLN A 58 -3.79 4.62 8.94
C GLN A 58 -3.07 3.36 9.45
N CYS A 59 -1.76 3.34 9.20
CA CYS A 59 -0.80 2.51 9.93
C CYS A 59 0.33 3.43 10.37
N GLY A 60 0.60 3.49 11.68
CA GLY A 60 1.64 4.37 12.25
C GLY A 60 3.06 4.07 11.71
N ASN A 61 3.32 2.84 11.26
CA ASN A 61 4.62 2.43 10.72
C ASN A 61 4.68 2.40 9.18
N GLY A 62 3.52 2.37 8.50
CA GLY A 62 3.42 2.14 7.06
C GLY A 62 4.04 3.25 6.21
N ALA A 63 3.97 4.50 6.65
CA ALA A 63 4.47 5.65 5.89
C ALA A 63 6.00 5.64 5.71
N ARG A 64 6.77 5.21 6.73
CA ARG A 64 8.24 5.11 6.62
C ARG A 64 8.65 3.98 5.68
N CYS A 65 7.99 2.83 5.80
CA CYS A 65 8.22 1.70 4.90
C CYS A 65 7.87 2.06 3.46
N PHE A 66 6.81 2.84 3.26
CA PHE A 66 6.39 3.34 1.96
C PHE A 66 7.45 4.22 1.34
N ALA A 67 7.93 5.23 2.08
CA ALA A 67 8.94 6.14 1.59
C ALA A 67 10.22 5.41 1.15
N ARG A 68 10.65 4.42 1.95
CA ARG A 68 11.80 3.59 1.59
C ARG A 68 11.53 2.73 0.34
N PHE A 69 10.34 2.16 0.21
CA PHE A 69 9.97 1.31 -0.92
C PHE A 69 9.95 2.06 -2.24
N VAL A 70 9.27 3.20 -2.32
CA VAL A 70 9.16 3.98 -3.57
C VAL A 70 10.52 4.49 -4.05
N THR A 71 11.40 4.87 -3.12
CA THR A 71 12.78 5.26 -3.42
C THR A 71 13.61 4.07 -3.90
N LEU A 72 13.55 2.92 -3.21
CA LEU A 72 14.31 1.72 -3.60
C LEU A 72 13.86 1.14 -4.95
N LYS A 73 12.58 1.29 -5.30
CA LYS A 73 12.02 0.84 -6.57
C LYS A 73 12.17 1.86 -7.70
N GLY A 74 12.73 3.04 -7.43
CA GLY A 74 12.88 4.10 -8.43
C GLY A 74 11.56 4.69 -8.91
N LEU A 75 10.49 4.58 -8.11
CA LEU A 75 9.16 5.11 -8.44
C LEU A 75 9.10 6.64 -8.26
N THR A 76 10.06 7.22 -7.53
CA THR A 76 10.28 8.66 -7.45
C THR A 76 11.74 8.98 -7.18
N ASN A 77 12.19 10.13 -7.68
CA ASN A 77 13.48 10.73 -7.36
C ASN A 77 13.33 11.96 -6.45
N LYS A 78 12.12 12.31 -6.02
CA LYS A 78 11.86 13.44 -5.12
C LYS A 78 12.30 13.09 -3.70
N LYS A 79 13.01 14.01 -3.04
CA LYS A 79 13.32 13.89 -1.59
C LYS A 79 12.09 14.10 -0.70
N ILE A 80 11.15 14.93 -1.17
CA ILE A 80 9.89 15.26 -0.49
C ILE A 80 8.78 15.05 -1.51
N PHE A 81 7.78 14.25 -1.17
CA PHE A 81 6.65 13.93 -2.02
C PHE A 81 5.36 13.90 -1.20
N GLN A 82 4.25 14.19 -1.85
CA GLN A 82 2.92 14.24 -1.24
C GLN A 82 2.17 12.95 -1.53
N LEU A 83 1.47 12.43 -0.53
CA LEU A 83 0.73 11.17 -0.63
C LEU A 83 -0.72 11.36 -0.20
N ALA A 84 -1.63 10.80 -1.00
CA ALA A 84 -3.02 10.63 -0.62
C ALA A 84 -3.21 9.33 0.17
N ARG A 85 -4.17 9.38 1.09
CA ARG A 85 -4.71 8.22 1.80
C ARG A 85 -6.22 8.26 1.70
N LYS A 86 -6.86 7.11 1.85
CA LYS A 86 -8.30 7.06 2.09
C LYS A 86 -8.61 7.90 3.34
N LYS A 87 -9.47 8.91 3.21
CA LYS A 87 -9.94 9.70 4.36
C LYS A 87 -10.70 8.75 5.30
N ALA A 88 -10.39 8.81 6.60
CA ALA A 88 -11.26 8.18 7.59
C ALA A 88 -12.64 8.84 7.51
N LYS A 89 -13.70 8.03 7.48
CA LYS A 89 -15.06 8.52 7.65
C LYS A 89 -15.28 8.88 9.12
#